data_AF-A0A1Y0ISF8-F1
#
_entry.id   AF-A0A1Y0ISF8-F1
#
_cell.length_a   1.000
_cell.length_b   1.000
_cell.length_c   1.000
_cell.angle_alpha   90.00
_cell.angle_beta   90.00
_cell.angle_gamma   90.00
#
_symmetry.space_group_name_H-M   'P 1'
#
loop_
_entity.id
_entity.type
_entity.pdbx_description
1 polymer ?
#
loop_
_entity_poly.entity_id
_entity_poly.type
_entity_poly.pdbx_seq_one_letter_code
_entity_poly.pdbx_strand_id
1 'polypeptide(L)'
;MMTLSGMRFQYGLAWTLLLLLAVVTVFGSYLMPSTIGDLDKVQMVEQVIDGKKQMVMPPFAPSREHWLGTDHRGYDMLSLLLNGAKYTIGFGLLVTATRFLLAVPIGLYSGATGRLRGVIRVLQIVTTSVPAVLILFTALYQLAGQLYINQGLMPNDPRVLFFGLVVFLMLVGAGIFPLADQFADRAKFFSDKEFISASRALGASTSRIVWRHLFPHLRPELLYGFVTELVQVLFLVGQLAVLSVFIGGSEPFHLGHETQINFILLSMTGEWGAMIAYGIGYINSYQWLVAAPCAFMAVSVLILSYFAHALQQRMEHPAFYRGQKVWKNKRAVGAAGVVVAGCLALVLLAPNKAPEAVAANGEFGASAVDQVITGANEMGLESTLVNAGEFMKFLKQNRWDSAQAAFFAIPSKQPPQPFDSWLEALSSGEYKFLKAERVFKQANGQHGYDVELQVQNPQGEVEFWVLEMIGTGRIQSAKGGPGESVPIILK
;
A
#
# COMPACT_ATOMS: atom_id res chain seq x y z
N MET A 1 -31.08 -33.60 -3.12
CA MET A 1 -29.89 -34.22 -2.50
C MET A 1 -28.73 -34.13 -3.48
N MET A 2 -27.67 -33.42 -3.13
CA MET A 2 -26.49 -33.30 -3.98
C MET A 2 -25.76 -34.65 -4.04
N THR A 3 -25.33 -35.08 -5.22
CA THR A 3 -24.62 -36.36 -5.36
C THR A 3 -23.27 -36.31 -4.61
N LEU A 4 -22.81 -37.44 -4.08
CA LEU A 4 -21.50 -37.55 -3.41
C LEU A 4 -20.34 -37.05 -4.30
N SER A 5 -20.46 -37.22 -5.62
CA SER A 5 -19.52 -36.67 -6.60
C SER A 5 -19.53 -35.14 -6.63
N GLY A 6 -20.72 -34.53 -6.63
CA GLY A 6 -20.89 -33.07 -6.59
C GLY A 6 -20.29 -32.43 -5.33
N MET A 7 -20.46 -33.05 -4.16
CA MET A 7 -19.86 -32.55 -2.92
C MET A 7 -18.33 -32.63 -2.93
N ARG A 8 -17.74 -33.69 -3.50
CA ARG A 8 -16.28 -33.82 -3.62
C ARG A 8 -15.70 -32.77 -4.56
N PHE A 9 -16.37 -32.50 -5.67
CA PHE A 9 -15.98 -31.45 -6.60
C PHE A 9 -16.04 -30.06 -5.97
N GLN A 10 -17.15 -29.70 -5.31
CA GLN A 10 -17.29 -28.40 -4.64
C GLN A 10 -16.24 -28.19 -3.54
N TYR A 11 -15.97 -29.23 -2.76
CA TYR A 11 -14.93 -29.15 -1.74
C TYR A 11 -13.53 -29.01 -2.33
N GLY A 12 -13.25 -29.70 -3.45
CA GLY A 12 -12.00 -29.53 -4.19
C GLY A 12 -11.84 -28.10 -4.72
N LEU A 13 -12.89 -27.56 -5.33
CA LEU A 13 -12.93 -26.18 -5.83
C LEU A 13 -12.70 -25.15 -4.71
N ALA A 14 -13.33 -25.37 -3.55
CA ALA A 14 -13.17 -24.50 -2.39
C ALA A 14 -11.71 -24.43 -1.92
N TRP A 15 -11.02 -25.57 -1.86
CA TRP A 15 -9.59 -25.61 -1.53
C TRP A 15 -8.72 -24.95 -2.60
N THR A 16 -9.00 -25.18 -3.88
CA THR A 16 -8.21 -24.55 -4.95
C THR A 16 -8.32 -23.03 -4.93
N LEU A 17 -9.53 -22.50 -4.68
CA LEU A 17 -9.75 -21.06 -4.55
C LEU A 17 -9.07 -20.49 -3.31
N LEU A 18 -9.15 -21.18 -2.18
CA LEU A 18 -8.47 -20.79 -0.94
C LEU A 18 -6.94 -20.78 -1.12
N LEU A 19 -6.39 -21.80 -1.79
CA LEU A 19 -4.95 -21.87 -2.09
C LEU A 19 -4.52 -20.74 -3.02
N LEU A 20 -5.31 -20.42 -4.04
CA LEU A 20 -5.04 -19.28 -4.91
C LEU A 20 -5.04 -17.97 -4.12
N LEU A 21 -6.03 -17.76 -3.25
CA LEU A 21 -6.09 -16.58 -2.38
C LEU A 21 -4.87 -16.50 -1.45
N ALA A 22 -4.46 -17.62 -0.87
CA ALA A 22 -3.26 -17.69 -0.03
C ALA A 22 -1.98 -17.38 -0.82
N VAL A 23 -1.86 -17.89 -2.06
CA VAL A 23 -0.73 -17.58 -2.95
C VAL A 23 -0.69 -16.10 -3.28
N VAL A 24 -1.81 -15.48 -3.64
CA VAL A 24 -1.89 -14.03 -3.89
C VAL A 24 -1.54 -13.24 -2.62
N THR A 25 -1.99 -13.69 -1.45
CA THR A 25 -1.70 -13.01 -0.18
C THR A 25 -0.22 -13.08 0.19
N VAL A 26 0.45 -14.22 -0.01
CA VAL A 26 1.85 -14.40 0.40
C VAL A 26 2.83 -13.90 -0.67
N PHE A 27 2.53 -14.15 -1.94
CA PHE A 27 3.42 -13.88 -3.06
C PHE A 27 2.98 -12.71 -3.94
N GLY A 28 1.89 -12.01 -3.59
CA GLY A 28 1.36 -10.89 -4.39
C GLY A 28 2.41 -9.82 -4.70
N SER A 29 3.27 -9.48 -3.73
CA SER A 29 4.37 -8.52 -3.95
C SER A 29 5.45 -9.00 -4.93
N TYR A 30 5.56 -10.31 -5.15
CA TYR A 30 6.48 -10.88 -6.16
C TYR A 30 5.79 -11.06 -7.52
N LEU A 31 4.47 -11.10 -7.56
CA LEU A 31 3.66 -11.26 -8.77
C LEU A 31 3.26 -9.92 -9.40
N MET A 32 3.69 -8.80 -8.83
CA MET A 32 3.33 -7.47 -9.31
C MET A 32 3.98 -7.17 -10.68
N PRO A 33 3.21 -6.67 -11.68
CA PRO A 33 3.74 -6.32 -12.99
C PRO A 33 4.79 -5.20 -12.98
N SER A 34 4.65 -4.24 -12.07
CA SER A 34 5.52 -3.07 -11.94
C SER A 34 5.87 -2.83 -10.47
N THR A 35 7.03 -2.24 -10.18
CA THR A 35 7.41 -1.98 -8.80
C THR A 35 6.72 -0.74 -8.25
N ILE A 36 6.50 -0.73 -6.93
CA ILE A 36 5.97 0.44 -6.21
C ILE A 36 7.17 1.28 -5.78
N GLY A 37 7.80 1.95 -6.75
CA GLY A 37 8.93 2.86 -6.52
C GLY A 37 8.84 4.10 -7.42
N ASP A 38 9.51 5.18 -7.04
CA ASP A 38 9.43 6.47 -7.73
C ASP A 38 9.85 6.40 -9.21
N LEU A 39 10.71 5.44 -9.56
CA LEU A 39 11.22 5.23 -10.93
C LEU A 39 10.20 4.58 -11.88
N ASP A 40 9.17 3.91 -11.35
CA ASP A 40 8.16 3.19 -12.12
C ASP A 40 6.81 3.96 -12.17
N LYS A 41 6.75 5.16 -11.58
CA LYS A 41 5.59 6.04 -11.66
C LYS A 41 5.41 6.58 -13.08
N VAL A 42 4.21 6.43 -13.63
CA VAL A 42 3.84 7.08 -14.89
C VAL A 42 3.50 8.55 -14.61
N GLN A 43 4.34 9.48 -15.08
CA GLN A 43 4.22 10.90 -14.74
C GLN A 43 3.35 11.69 -15.73
N MET A 44 3.72 11.73 -17.00
CA MET A 44 2.95 12.44 -18.03
C MET A 44 2.96 11.61 -19.31
N VAL A 45 1.79 11.47 -19.92
CA VAL A 45 1.61 10.75 -21.17
C VAL A 45 0.92 11.67 -22.17
N GLU A 46 1.44 11.72 -23.40
CA GLU A 46 0.76 12.38 -24.51
C GLU A 46 -0.47 11.54 -24.90
N GLN A 47 -1.66 12.08 -24.69
CA GLN A 47 -2.92 11.46 -25.10
C GLN A 47 -3.63 12.32 -26.14
N VAL A 48 -4.25 11.66 -27.12
CA VAL A 48 -5.07 12.33 -28.12
C VAL A 48 -6.50 12.41 -27.58
N ILE A 49 -6.88 13.58 -27.07
CA ILE A 49 -8.23 13.88 -26.60
C ILE A 49 -8.86 14.84 -27.62
N ASP A 50 -10.02 14.46 -28.18
CA ASP A 50 -10.74 15.22 -29.21
C ASP A 50 -9.86 15.60 -30.42
N GLY A 51 -9.01 14.67 -30.86
CA GLY A 51 -8.11 14.86 -32.01
C GLY A 51 -6.92 15.78 -31.75
N LYS A 52 -6.73 16.28 -30.52
CA LYS A 52 -5.59 17.10 -30.12
C LYS A 52 -4.67 16.30 -29.19
N LYS A 53 -3.37 16.35 -29.47
CA LYS A 53 -2.33 15.84 -28.57
C LYS A 53 -2.26 16.74 -27.35
N GLN A 54 -2.54 16.19 -26.17
CA GLN A 54 -2.46 16.89 -24.90
C GLN A 54 -1.62 16.05 -23.93
N MET A 55 -0.77 16.72 -23.16
CA MET A 55 -0.06 16.07 -22.05
C MET A 55 -1.04 15.90 -20.90
N VAL A 56 -1.29 14.64 -20.52
CA VAL A 56 -2.24 14.30 -19.46
C VAL A 56 -1.46 13.72 -18.28
N MET A 57 -1.84 14.14 -17.08
CA MET A 57 -1.32 13.63 -15.81
C MET A 57 -2.18 12.46 -15.31
N PRO A 58 -1.62 11.52 -14.52
CA PRO A 58 -2.38 10.47 -13.89
C PRO A 58 -3.52 11.03 -13.03
N PRO A 59 -4.60 10.26 -12.82
CA PRO A 59 -4.72 8.82 -13.06
C PRO A 59 -5.13 8.45 -14.50
N PHE A 60 -4.49 7.42 -15.05
CA PHE A 60 -4.80 6.89 -16.38
C PHE A 60 -5.80 5.73 -16.29
N ALA A 61 -6.75 5.70 -17.22
CA ALA A 61 -7.72 4.61 -17.35
C ALA A 61 -7.04 3.27 -17.69
N PRO A 62 -7.72 2.13 -17.45
CA PRO A 62 -7.20 0.80 -17.80
C PRO A 62 -6.68 0.71 -19.24
N SER A 63 -5.46 0.20 -19.39
CA SER A 63 -4.76 0.05 -20.67
C SER A 63 -4.06 -1.33 -20.75
N ARG A 64 -3.44 -1.64 -21.89
CA ARG A 64 -2.68 -2.89 -22.06
C ARG A 64 -1.44 -2.95 -21.16
N GLU A 65 -0.86 -1.80 -20.85
CA GLU A 65 0.29 -1.66 -19.95
C GLU A 65 -0.15 -1.67 -18.49
N HIS A 66 -1.27 -1.02 -18.19
CA HIS A 66 -1.86 -0.95 -16.84
C HIS A 66 -3.28 -1.54 -16.83
N TRP A 67 -3.39 -2.85 -16.57
CA TRP A 67 -4.65 -3.59 -16.73
C TRP A 67 -5.81 -3.07 -15.88
N LEU A 68 -5.50 -2.48 -14.73
CA LEU A 68 -6.48 -1.86 -13.83
C LEU A 68 -6.34 -0.33 -13.74
N GLY A 69 -5.59 0.27 -14.67
CA GLY A 69 -5.27 1.69 -14.69
C GLY A 69 -4.20 2.07 -13.66
N THR A 70 -4.01 3.38 -13.49
CA THR A 70 -3.08 3.92 -12.48
C THR A 70 -3.82 4.69 -11.39
N ASP A 71 -3.17 4.87 -10.25
CA ASP A 71 -3.59 5.84 -9.24
C ASP A 71 -3.17 7.27 -9.63
N HIS A 72 -3.49 8.26 -8.79
CA HIS A 72 -3.16 9.66 -9.03
C HIS A 72 -1.66 9.98 -8.96
N ARG A 73 -0.85 9.07 -8.42
CA ARG A 73 0.62 9.18 -8.41
C ARG A 73 1.24 8.54 -9.65
N GLY A 74 0.45 7.86 -10.47
CA GLY A 74 0.92 7.11 -11.63
C GLY A 74 1.38 5.69 -11.32
N TYR A 75 1.07 5.16 -10.13
CA TYR A 75 1.36 3.76 -9.81
C TYR A 75 0.32 2.82 -10.43
N ASP A 76 0.78 1.66 -10.90
CA ASP A 76 -0.08 0.60 -11.40
C ASP A 76 -1.02 0.05 -10.31
N MET A 77 -2.32 0.11 -10.59
CA MET A 77 -3.36 -0.28 -9.63
C MET A 77 -3.30 -1.78 -9.30
N LEU A 78 -2.96 -2.63 -10.28
CA LEU A 78 -2.87 -4.08 -10.07
C LEU A 78 -1.70 -4.42 -9.12
N SER A 79 -0.55 -3.78 -9.32
CA SER A 79 0.63 -3.91 -8.46
C SER A 79 0.32 -3.48 -7.02
N LEU A 80 -0.39 -2.36 -6.83
CA LEU A 80 -0.86 -1.90 -5.52
C LEU A 80 -1.79 -2.93 -4.86
N LEU A 81 -2.77 -3.47 -5.60
CA LEU A 81 -3.72 -4.45 -5.07
C LEU A 81 -3.06 -5.77 -4.67
N LEU A 82 -2.12 -6.26 -5.46
CA LEU A 82 -1.37 -7.49 -5.16
C LEU A 82 -0.47 -7.31 -3.95
N ASN A 83 0.20 -6.17 -3.81
CA ASN A 83 0.97 -5.85 -2.61
C ASN A 83 0.07 -5.66 -1.38
N GLY A 84 -1.10 -5.05 -1.57
CA GLY A 84 -2.12 -4.79 -0.56
C GLY A 84 -2.79 -6.01 0.06
N ALA A 85 -2.78 -7.13 -0.66
CA ALA A 85 -3.43 -8.37 -0.24
C ALA A 85 -2.91 -8.87 1.12
N LYS A 86 -1.58 -8.86 1.31
CA LYS A 86 -0.93 -9.31 2.55
C LYS A 86 -1.31 -8.44 3.75
N TYR A 87 -1.40 -7.13 3.56
CA TYR A 87 -1.77 -6.21 4.62
C TYR A 87 -3.24 -6.39 5.00
N THR A 88 -4.12 -6.48 4.01
CA THR A 88 -5.58 -6.57 4.24
C THR A 88 -5.97 -7.91 4.86
N ILE A 89 -5.55 -9.02 4.25
CA ILE A 89 -5.90 -10.37 4.71
C ILE A 89 -5.09 -10.73 5.96
N GLY A 90 -3.82 -10.34 6.04
CA GLY A 90 -2.97 -10.54 7.20
C GLY A 90 -3.49 -9.82 8.44
N PHE A 91 -3.91 -8.57 8.30
CA PHE A 91 -4.54 -7.84 9.39
C PHE A 91 -5.85 -8.50 9.85
N GLY A 92 -6.70 -8.92 8.90
CA GLY A 92 -7.91 -9.69 9.22
C GLY A 92 -7.60 -10.97 10.00
N LEU A 93 -6.60 -11.73 9.55
CA LEU A 93 -6.13 -12.95 10.22
C LEU A 93 -5.61 -12.68 11.63
N LEU A 94 -4.86 -11.59 11.83
CA LEU A 94 -4.32 -11.20 13.14
C LEU A 94 -5.46 -10.89 14.13
N VAL A 95 -6.46 -10.11 13.68
CA VAL A 95 -7.66 -9.80 14.48
C VAL A 95 -8.42 -11.07 14.83
N THR A 96 -8.72 -11.92 13.83
CA THR A 96 -9.45 -13.18 14.04
C THR A 96 -8.70 -14.13 14.97
N ALA A 97 -7.39 -14.30 14.79
CA ALA A 97 -6.57 -15.15 15.65
C ALA A 97 -6.58 -14.67 17.10
N THR A 98 -6.47 -13.35 17.31
CA THR A 98 -6.51 -12.76 18.65
C THR A 98 -7.90 -12.90 19.28
N ARG A 99 -8.98 -12.69 18.52
CA ARG A 99 -10.35 -12.95 18.98
C ARG A 99 -10.52 -14.40 19.40
N PHE A 100 -10.07 -15.36 18.60
CA PHE A 100 -10.15 -16.80 18.92
C PHE A 100 -9.33 -17.17 20.16
N LEU A 101 -8.11 -16.65 20.27
CA LEU A 101 -7.22 -16.92 21.39
C LEU A 101 -7.83 -16.49 22.73
N LEU A 102 -8.58 -15.38 22.74
CA LEU A 102 -9.21 -14.84 23.94
C LEU A 102 -10.63 -15.41 24.16
N ALA A 103 -11.47 -15.38 23.12
CA ALA A 103 -12.89 -15.72 23.23
C ALA A 103 -13.14 -17.21 23.42
N VAL A 104 -12.40 -18.09 22.72
CA VAL A 104 -12.65 -19.54 22.81
C VAL A 104 -12.37 -20.08 24.22
N PRO A 105 -11.22 -19.81 24.87
CA PRO A 105 -11.01 -20.29 26.23
C PRO A 105 -12.04 -19.76 27.23
N ILE A 106 -12.39 -18.46 27.14
CA ILE A 106 -13.41 -17.82 27.98
C ILE A 106 -14.76 -18.50 27.77
N GLY A 107 -15.15 -18.71 26.51
CA GLY A 107 -16.39 -19.37 26.14
C GLY A 107 -16.48 -20.80 26.64
N LEU A 108 -15.47 -21.62 26.32
CA LEU A 108 -15.44 -23.03 26.73
C LEU A 108 -15.49 -23.19 28.25
N TYR A 109 -14.74 -22.37 28.99
CA TYR A 109 -14.74 -22.39 30.45
C TYR A 109 -16.09 -21.96 31.03
N SER A 110 -16.68 -20.90 30.48
CA SER A 110 -17.99 -20.40 30.91
C SER A 110 -19.09 -21.42 30.66
N GLY A 111 -19.13 -22.06 29.49
CA GLY A 111 -20.10 -23.10 29.17
C GLY A 111 -19.94 -24.37 30.03
N ALA A 112 -18.70 -24.75 30.36
CA ALA A 112 -18.43 -25.93 31.17
C ALA A 112 -18.78 -25.78 32.65
N THR A 113 -18.71 -24.55 33.18
CA THR A 113 -18.91 -24.25 34.61
C THR A 113 -20.21 -23.52 34.92
N GLY A 114 -20.83 -22.88 33.93
CA GLY A 114 -21.88 -21.89 34.13
C GLY A 114 -21.38 -20.55 34.69
N ARG A 115 -20.11 -20.44 35.13
CA ARG A 115 -19.54 -19.20 35.65
C ARG A 115 -19.31 -18.21 34.53
N LEU A 116 -19.39 -16.91 34.84
CA LEU A 116 -19.25 -15.80 33.88
C LEU A 116 -20.30 -15.77 32.76
N ARG A 117 -21.23 -16.74 32.68
CA ARG A 117 -22.21 -16.85 31.59
C ARG A 117 -23.12 -15.61 31.52
N GLY A 118 -23.58 -15.13 32.67
CA GLY A 118 -24.38 -13.91 32.76
C GLY A 118 -23.60 -12.68 32.29
N VAL A 119 -22.34 -12.53 32.71
CA VAL A 119 -21.47 -11.40 32.33
C VAL A 119 -21.19 -11.40 30.84
N ILE A 120 -20.77 -12.54 30.29
CA ILE A 120 -20.50 -12.70 28.85
C ILE A 120 -21.74 -12.37 28.04
N ARG A 121 -22.92 -12.87 28.46
CA ARG A 121 -24.18 -12.61 27.77
C ARG A 121 -24.57 -11.12 27.80
N VAL A 122 -24.39 -10.45 28.94
CA VAL A 122 -24.64 -9.00 29.03
C VAL A 122 -23.68 -8.22 28.12
N LEU A 123 -22.38 -8.52 28.16
CA LEU A 123 -21.39 -7.85 27.32
C LEU A 123 -21.63 -8.11 25.83
N GLN A 124 -21.98 -9.35 25.47
CA GLN A 124 -22.39 -9.72 24.13
C GLN A 124 -23.58 -8.87 23.69
N ILE A 125 -24.67 -8.83 24.46
CA ILE A 125 -25.85 -8.01 24.16
C ILE A 125 -25.47 -6.55 23.96
N VAL A 126 -24.68 -5.96 24.87
CA VAL A 126 -24.24 -4.56 24.76
C VAL A 126 -23.46 -4.33 23.45
N THR A 127 -22.50 -5.20 23.13
CA THR A 127 -21.71 -5.07 21.89
C THR A 127 -22.49 -5.31 20.60
N THR A 128 -23.54 -6.14 20.63
CA THR A 128 -24.35 -6.46 19.42
C THR A 128 -25.62 -5.63 19.29
N SER A 129 -26.01 -4.88 20.32
CA SER A 129 -27.23 -4.06 20.30
C SER A 129 -27.13 -2.91 19.29
N VAL A 130 -25.91 -2.44 19.05
CA VAL A 130 -25.62 -1.43 18.03
C VAL A 130 -24.72 -2.08 16.97
N PRO A 131 -24.97 -1.86 15.66
CA PRO A 131 -24.08 -2.33 14.62
C PRO A 131 -22.63 -1.90 14.88
N ALA A 132 -21.71 -2.87 14.93
CA ALA A 132 -20.30 -2.64 15.28
C ALA A 132 -19.65 -1.54 14.43
N VAL A 133 -20.01 -1.47 13.14
CA VAL A 133 -19.55 -0.40 12.23
C VAL A 133 -19.85 1.00 12.75
N LEU A 134 -21.02 1.23 13.38
CA LEU A 134 -21.39 2.57 13.86
C LEU A 134 -20.56 2.98 15.08
N ILE A 135 -20.36 2.06 16.02
CA ILE A 135 -19.53 2.31 17.20
C ILE A 135 -18.07 2.57 16.76
N LEU A 136 -17.56 1.71 15.89
CA LEU A 136 -16.18 1.79 15.43
C LEU A 136 -15.94 3.04 14.60
N PHE A 137 -16.82 3.34 13.64
CA PHE A 137 -16.73 4.54 12.82
C PHE A 137 -16.74 5.81 13.68
N THR A 138 -17.71 5.96 14.58
CA THR A 138 -17.83 7.19 15.40
C THR A 138 -16.61 7.41 16.28
N ALA A 139 -16.11 6.35 16.95
CA ALA A 139 -14.94 6.43 17.80
C ALA A 139 -13.64 6.66 17.00
N LEU A 140 -13.43 5.93 15.92
CA LEU A 140 -12.20 5.99 15.11
C LEU A 140 -12.14 7.27 14.27
N TYR A 141 -13.26 7.75 13.73
CA TYR A 141 -13.31 8.99 12.98
C TYR A 141 -12.94 10.19 13.87
N GLN A 142 -13.51 10.26 15.08
CA GLN A 142 -13.18 11.30 16.05
C GLN A 142 -11.70 11.26 16.45
N LEU A 143 -11.16 10.06 16.68
CA LEU A 143 -9.76 9.86 17.03
C LEU A 143 -8.82 10.23 15.88
N ALA A 144 -9.16 9.85 14.64
CA ALA A 144 -8.40 10.19 13.45
C ALA A 144 -8.30 11.71 13.26
N GLY A 145 -9.38 12.43 13.54
CA GLY A 145 -9.40 13.90 13.56
C GLY A 145 -8.50 14.51 14.64
N GLN A 146 -8.52 13.97 15.86
CA GLN A 146 -7.68 14.47 16.97
C GLN A 146 -6.19 14.19 16.77
N LEU A 147 -5.87 13.06 16.16
CA LEU A 147 -4.49 12.66 15.86
C LEU A 147 -3.97 13.23 14.54
N TYR A 148 -4.81 13.92 13.77
CA TYR A 148 -4.49 14.48 12.46
C TYR A 148 -3.99 13.43 11.46
N ILE A 149 -4.46 12.18 11.57
CA ILE A 149 -4.03 11.03 10.74
C ILE A 149 -4.14 11.34 9.25
N ASN A 150 -5.20 12.05 8.87
CA ASN A 150 -5.52 12.41 7.50
C ASN A 150 -4.97 13.80 7.10
N GLN A 151 -3.89 14.26 7.73
CA GLN A 151 -3.28 15.58 7.45
C GLN A 151 -1.85 15.49 6.92
N GLY A 152 -1.50 14.38 6.27
CA GLY A 152 -0.21 14.21 5.63
C GLY A 152 0.91 13.77 6.58
N LEU A 153 0.57 13.08 7.67
CA LEU A 153 1.55 12.46 8.56
C LEU A 153 2.29 11.35 7.83
N MET A 154 3.61 11.27 8.03
CA MET A 154 4.41 10.20 7.44
C MET A 154 3.97 8.83 7.99
N PRO A 155 4.06 7.74 7.20
CA PRO A 155 3.64 6.41 7.65
C PRO A 155 4.35 5.89 8.91
N ASN A 156 5.58 6.35 9.17
CA ASN A 156 6.36 5.96 10.35
C ASN A 156 6.08 6.84 11.58
N ASP A 157 5.13 7.77 11.50
CA ASP A 157 4.77 8.62 12.62
C ASP A 157 4.18 7.77 13.76
N PRO A 158 4.64 7.94 15.02
CA PRO A 158 4.08 7.25 16.18
C PRO A 158 2.55 7.35 16.31
N ARG A 159 1.94 8.44 15.82
CA ARG A 159 0.49 8.66 15.84
C ARG A 159 -0.25 7.69 14.92
N VAL A 160 0.31 7.41 13.74
CA VAL A 160 -0.25 6.46 12.77
C VAL A 160 -0.18 5.04 13.34
N LEU A 161 0.97 4.68 13.93
CA LEU A 161 1.14 3.38 14.61
C LEU A 161 0.17 3.23 15.79
N PHE A 162 0.01 4.27 16.61
CA PHE A 162 -0.94 4.29 17.72
C PHE A 162 -2.38 4.14 17.21
N PHE A 163 -2.77 4.86 16.16
CA PHE A 163 -4.08 4.74 15.55
C PHE A 163 -4.35 3.32 15.04
N GLY A 164 -3.41 2.72 14.30
CA GLY A 164 -3.51 1.33 13.84
C GLY A 164 -3.67 0.32 14.99
N LEU A 165 -2.95 0.53 16.10
CA LEU A 165 -3.12 -0.28 17.31
C LEU A 165 -4.52 -0.12 17.92
N VAL A 166 -5.05 1.10 17.98
CA VAL A 166 -6.42 1.35 18.48
C VAL A 166 -7.47 0.69 17.58
N VAL A 167 -7.33 0.81 16.25
CA VAL A 167 -8.21 0.11 15.29
C VAL A 167 -8.18 -1.40 15.53
N PHE A 168 -6.98 -1.97 15.67
CA PHE A 168 -6.81 -3.39 15.97
C PHE A 168 -7.51 -3.79 17.28
N LEU A 169 -7.27 -3.08 18.38
CA LEU A 169 -7.85 -3.39 19.69
C LEU A 169 -9.37 -3.23 19.69
N MET A 170 -9.91 -2.20 19.04
CA MET A 170 -11.35 -1.99 18.94
C MET A 170 -12.03 -3.06 18.09
N LEU A 171 -11.41 -3.46 16.96
CA LEU A 171 -11.90 -4.59 16.18
C LEU A 171 -11.85 -5.86 17.02
N VAL A 172 -10.75 -6.17 17.69
CA VAL A 172 -10.68 -7.34 18.58
C VAL A 172 -11.79 -7.29 19.65
N GLY A 173 -11.95 -6.17 20.35
CA GLY A 173 -12.96 -5.97 21.39
C GLY A 173 -14.41 -6.14 20.91
N ALA A 174 -14.72 -5.65 19.72
CA ALA A 174 -16.06 -5.74 19.14
C ALA A 174 -16.53 -7.19 18.89
N GLY A 175 -15.59 -8.12 18.67
CA GLY A 175 -15.92 -9.53 18.38
C GLY A 175 -15.69 -10.52 19.51
N ILE A 176 -14.94 -10.17 20.57
CA ILE A 176 -14.60 -11.12 21.65
C ILE A 176 -15.86 -11.67 22.35
N PHE A 177 -16.77 -10.80 22.79
CA PHE A 177 -17.92 -11.24 23.59
C PHE A 177 -18.96 -12.02 22.79
N PRO A 178 -19.34 -11.61 21.57
CA PRO A 178 -20.22 -12.42 20.71
C PRO A 178 -19.65 -13.81 20.44
N LEU A 179 -18.35 -13.89 20.11
CA LEU A 179 -17.67 -15.15 19.84
C LEU A 179 -17.57 -16.03 21.11
N ALA A 180 -17.27 -15.42 22.26
CA ALA A 180 -17.20 -16.14 23.54
C ALA A 180 -18.57 -16.69 23.95
N ASP A 181 -19.65 -15.92 23.75
CA ASP A 181 -21.01 -16.37 24.04
C ASP A 181 -21.41 -17.56 23.17
N GLN A 182 -21.13 -17.48 21.86
CA GLN A 182 -21.37 -18.57 20.89
C GLN A 182 -20.68 -19.86 21.32
N PHE A 183 -19.38 -19.82 21.65
CA PHE A 183 -18.65 -21.01 22.08
C PHE A 183 -19.05 -21.48 23.48
N ALA A 184 -19.49 -20.59 24.36
CA ALA A 184 -20.03 -20.98 25.65
C ALA A 184 -21.38 -21.72 25.52
N ASP A 185 -22.23 -21.39 24.55
CA ASP A 185 -23.45 -22.16 24.27
C ASP A 185 -23.14 -23.57 23.77
N ARG A 186 -22.19 -23.67 22.84
CA ARG A 186 -21.72 -24.97 22.34
C ARG A 186 -21.09 -25.80 23.46
N ALA A 187 -20.23 -25.20 24.26
CA ALA A 187 -19.62 -25.87 25.40
C ALA A 187 -20.66 -26.34 26.42
N LYS A 188 -21.69 -25.54 26.70
CA LYS A 188 -22.79 -25.93 27.58
C LYS A 188 -23.55 -27.14 27.02
N PHE A 189 -23.94 -27.08 25.74
CA PHE A 189 -24.65 -28.19 25.08
C PHE A 189 -23.91 -29.54 25.19
N PHE A 190 -22.58 -29.54 25.00
CA PHE A 190 -21.77 -30.74 25.16
C PHE A 190 -21.50 -31.11 26.62
N SER A 191 -21.46 -30.12 27.51
CA SER A 191 -21.27 -30.33 28.95
C SER A 191 -22.44 -31.04 29.63
N ASP A 192 -23.62 -30.99 29.02
CA ASP A 192 -24.84 -31.65 29.48
C ASP A 192 -24.97 -33.11 28.97
N LYS A 193 -24.00 -33.59 28.18
CA LYS A 193 -23.99 -34.97 27.67
C LYS A 193 -23.47 -35.96 28.71
N GLU A 194 -23.98 -37.20 28.67
CA GLU A 194 -23.69 -38.27 29.63
C GLU A 194 -22.19 -38.57 29.80
N PHE A 195 -21.40 -38.51 28.72
CA PHE A 195 -19.96 -38.77 28.80
C PHE A 195 -19.20 -37.73 29.63
N ILE A 196 -19.68 -36.48 29.68
CA ILE A 196 -19.13 -35.44 30.56
C ILE A 196 -19.58 -35.66 31.99
N SER A 197 -20.85 -36.00 32.20
CA SER A 197 -21.39 -36.34 33.52
C SER A 197 -20.66 -37.52 34.16
N ALA A 198 -20.40 -38.58 33.39
CA ALA A 198 -19.57 -39.72 33.81
C ALA A 198 -18.14 -39.28 34.16
N SER A 199 -17.52 -38.43 33.33
CA SER A 199 -16.18 -37.91 33.62
C SER A 199 -16.14 -37.05 34.89
N ARG A 200 -17.19 -36.27 35.18
CA ARG A 200 -17.32 -35.48 36.42
C ARG A 200 -17.45 -36.39 37.64
N ALA A 201 -18.27 -37.44 37.55
CA ALA A 201 -18.42 -38.45 38.62
C ALA A 201 -17.09 -39.17 38.94
N LEU A 202 -16.22 -39.35 37.95
CA LEU A 202 -14.85 -39.87 38.12
C LEU A 202 -13.84 -38.84 38.65
N GLY A 203 -14.29 -37.65 39.09
CA GLY A 203 -13.44 -36.62 39.69
C GLY A 203 -12.61 -35.80 38.69
N ALA A 204 -13.01 -35.73 37.41
CA ALA A 204 -12.31 -34.86 36.46
C ALA A 204 -12.53 -33.38 36.80
N SER A 205 -11.43 -32.63 36.91
CA SER A 205 -11.49 -31.17 37.08
C SER A 205 -12.06 -30.48 35.85
N THR A 206 -12.63 -29.28 36.01
CA THR A 206 -13.15 -28.47 34.90
C THR A 206 -12.13 -28.26 33.80
N SER A 207 -10.87 -27.97 34.15
CA SER A 207 -9.81 -27.78 33.15
C SER A 207 -9.57 -29.06 32.33
N ARG A 208 -9.61 -30.23 32.98
CA ARG A 208 -9.54 -31.52 32.29
C ARG A 208 -10.73 -31.72 31.35
N ILE A 209 -11.95 -31.38 31.80
CA ILE A 209 -13.16 -31.45 30.97
C ILE A 209 -13.03 -30.55 29.74
N VAL A 210 -12.64 -29.28 29.93
CA VAL A 210 -12.49 -28.30 28.85
C VAL A 210 -11.45 -28.75 27.83
N TRP A 211 -10.21 -29.03 28.26
CA TRP A 211 -9.12 -29.25 27.30
C TRP A 211 -9.03 -30.68 26.77
N ARG A 212 -9.51 -31.68 27.52
CA ARG A 212 -9.44 -33.09 27.12
C ARG A 212 -10.73 -33.62 26.51
N HIS A 213 -11.88 -33.02 26.81
CA HIS A 213 -13.17 -33.47 26.29
C HIS A 213 -13.81 -32.44 25.37
N LEU A 214 -14.08 -31.21 25.83
CA LEU A 214 -14.81 -30.21 25.04
C LEU A 214 -14.01 -29.68 23.85
N PHE A 215 -12.80 -29.16 24.08
CA PHE A 215 -11.97 -28.56 23.03
C PHE A 215 -11.72 -29.54 21.87
N PRO A 216 -11.28 -30.80 22.09
CA PRO A 216 -11.09 -31.75 21.01
C PRO A 216 -12.37 -32.09 20.24
N HIS A 217 -13.51 -32.13 20.94
CA HIS A 217 -14.81 -32.40 20.33
C HIS A 217 -15.30 -31.24 19.46
N LEU A 218 -15.02 -30.00 19.88
CA LEU A 218 -15.40 -28.77 19.18
C LEU A 218 -14.39 -28.34 18.10
N ARG A 219 -13.25 -29.02 17.93
CA ARG A 219 -12.25 -28.68 16.90
C ARG A 219 -12.82 -28.47 15.50
N PRO A 220 -13.71 -29.32 14.97
CA PRO A 220 -14.30 -29.08 13.67
C PRO A 220 -15.03 -27.74 13.64
N GLU A 221 -15.89 -27.49 14.62
CA GLU A 221 -16.65 -26.24 14.73
C GLU A 221 -15.75 -25.01 14.94
N LEU A 222 -14.64 -25.15 15.65
CA LEU A 222 -13.62 -24.11 15.79
C LEU A 222 -12.98 -23.74 14.45
N LEU A 223 -12.71 -24.70 13.57
CA LEU A 223 -12.14 -24.43 12.24
C LEU A 223 -13.12 -23.68 11.35
N TYR A 224 -14.38 -24.14 11.31
CA TYR A 224 -15.44 -23.44 10.59
C TYR A 224 -15.64 -22.02 11.14
N GLY A 225 -15.77 -21.90 12.46
CA GLY A 225 -15.93 -20.64 13.16
C GLY A 225 -14.80 -19.64 12.86
N PHE A 226 -13.56 -20.14 12.77
CA PHE A 226 -12.40 -19.28 12.46
C PHE A 226 -12.52 -18.64 11.08
N VAL A 227 -12.91 -19.41 10.07
CA VAL A 227 -13.08 -18.89 8.70
C VAL A 227 -14.24 -17.90 8.64
N THR A 228 -15.37 -18.22 9.29
CA THR A 228 -16.53 -17.31 9.31
C THR A 228 -16.21 -16.00 10.04
N GLU A 229 -15.40 -16.06 11.10
CA GLU A 229 -14.97 -14.87 11.82
C GLU A 229 -14.04 -14.01 10.97
N LEU A 230 -13.13 -14.62 10.21
CA LEU A 230 -12.28 -13.91 9.25
C LEU A 230 -13.11 -13.18 8.18
N VAL A 231 -14.14 -13.85 7.65
CA VAL A 231 -15.11 -13.24 6.72
C VAL A 231 -15.76 -12.01 7.35
N GLN A 232 -16.26 -12.12 8.58
CA GLN A 232 -16.90 -11.00 9.29
C GLN A 232 -15.94 -9.83 9.55
N VAL A 233 -14.68 -10.12 9.93
CA VAL A 233 -13.66 -9.10 10.14
C VAL A 233 -13.35 -8.36 8.85
N LEU A 234 -13.08 -9.06 7.74
CA LEU A 234 -12.78 -8.43 6.45
C LEU A 234 -13.95 -7.62 5.92
N PHE A 235 -15.18 -8.10 6.12
CA PHE A 235 -16.38 -7.37 5.76
C PHE A 235 -16.50 -6.07 6.57
N LEU A 236 -16.25 -6.12 7.88
CA LEU A 236 -16.26 -4.94 8.76
C LEU A 236 -15.15 -3.94 8.41
N VAL A 237 -13.95 -4.41 8.06
CA VAL A 237 -12.86 -3.56 7.55
C VAL A 237 -13.29 -2.86 6.24
N GLY A 238 -13.94 -3.58 5.33
CA GLY A 238 -14.51 -3.00 4.11
C GLY A 238 -15.58 -1.93 4.40
N GLN A 239 -16.45 -2.16 5.39
CA GLN A 239 -17.45 -1.16 5.80
C GLN A 239 -16.82 0.10 6.38
N LEU A 240 -15.79 -0.04 7.21
CA LEU A 240 -15.04 1.09 7.76
C LEU A 240 -14.30 1.86 6.66
N ALA A 241 -13.71 1.15 5.71
CA ALA A 241 -13.06 1.74 4.55
C ALA A 241 -14.02 2.62 3.73
N VAL A 242 -15.27 2.17 3.54
CA VAL A 242 -16.30 2.97 2.86
C VAL A 242 -16.61 4.27 3.61
N LEU A 243 -16.46 4.27 4.93
CA LEU A 243 -16.65 5.44 5.80
C LEU A 243 -15.33 6.21 6.03
N SER A 244 -14.34 6.00 5.17
CA SER A 244 -13.02 6.67 5.22
C SER A 244 -12.22 6.39 6.49
N VAL A 245 -12.43 5.24 7.13
CA VAL A 245 -11.64 4.74 8.26
C VAL A 245 -10.83 3.52 7.81
N PHE A 246 -9.51 3.64 7.82
CA PHE A 246 -8.57 2.59 7.40
C PHE A 246 -7.29 2.64 8.25
N ILE A 247 -6.43 1.64 8.14
CA ILE A 247 -5.33 1.40 9.09
C ILE A 247 -4.02 2.04 8.61
N GLY A 248 -3.85 2.11 7.29
CA GLY A 248 -2.60 2.48 6.64
C GLY A 248 -2.30 3.95 6.75
N GLY A 249 -1.03 4.26 7.04
CA GLY A 249 -0.48 5.59 6.83
C GLY A 249 -0.66 5.98 5.37
N SER A 250 -1.21 7.17 5.15
CA SER A 250 -1.40 7.75 3.83
C SER A 250 -0.34 8.80 3.58
N GLU A 251 0.25 8.80 2.38
CA GLU A 251 1.06 9.94 1.98
C GLU A 251 0.19 11.07 1.42
N PRO A 252 0.46 12.34 1.79
CA PRO A 252 -0.17 13.47 1.15
C PRO A 252 0.42 13.61 -0.26
N PHE A 253 -0.43 13.56 -1.28
CA PHE A 253 -0.07 13.90 -2.64
C PHE A 253 -0.81 15.18 -3.03
N HIS A 254 -0.05 16.21 -3.35
CA HIS A 254 -0.61 17.52 -3.70
C HIS A 254 -1.12 17.53 -5.14
N LEU A 255 -2.41 17.86 -5.32
CA LEU A 255 -3.01 18.03 -6.64
C LEU A 255 -2.68 19.43 -7.17
N GLY A 256 -1.62 19.54 -7.98
CA GLY A 256 -1.26 20.77 -8.68
C GLY A 256 -0.15 21.61 -8.02
N HIS A 257 0.30 22.64 -8.74
CA HIS A 257 1.53 23.38 -8.44
C HIS A 257 1.36 24.59 -7.49
N GLU A 258 0.13 24.99 -7.13
CA GLU A 258 -0.08 26.35 -6.56
C GLU A 258 -0.86 26.49 -5.24
N THR A 259 -1.36 25.44 -4.59
CA THR A 259 -1.91 25.64 -3.23
C THR A 259 -1.66 24.45 -2.31
N GLN A 260 -1.09 24.72 -1.14
CA GLN A 260 -0.87 23.78 -0.02
C GLN A 260 -2.19 23.23 0.59
N ILE A 261 -3.34 23.47 -0.05
CA ILE A 261 -4.68 23.28 0.54
C ILE A 261 -5.37 22.01 0.01
N ASN A 262 -4.95 21.45 -1.14
CA ASN A 262 -5.57 20.25 -1.72
C ASN A 262 -4.56 19.11 -1.88
N PHE A 263 -4.31 18.35 -0.80
CA PHE A 263 -3.64 17.05 -0.89
C PHE A 263 -4.65 15.90 -0.79
N ILE A 264 -4.39 14.84 -1.52
CA ILE A 264 -5.08 13.56 -1.41
C ILE A 264 -4.21 12.57 -0.66
N LEU A 265 -4.87 11.68 0.07
CA LEU A 265 -4.22 10.69 0.90
C LEU A 265 -4.20 9.35 0.16
N LEU A 266 -3.01 8.93 -0.27
CA LEU A 266 -2.85 7.66 -0.98
C LEU A 266 -2.15 6.61 -0.13
N SER A 267 -2.53 5.36 -0.34
CA SER A 267 -1.93 4.22 0.34
C SER A 267 -0.55 3.92 -0.24
N MET A 268 0.47 3.89 0.63
CA MET A 268 1.82 3.43 0.25
C MET A 268 1.89 1.90 0.08
N THR A 269 1.11 1.19 0.88
CA THR A 269 1.12 -0.28 0.91
C THR A 269 0.17 -0.90 -0.10
N GLY A 270 -0.78 -0.12 -0.64
CA GLY A 270 -1.86 -0.61 -1.47
C GLY A 270 -2.92 -1.38 -0.67
N GLU A 271 -2.99 -1.20 0.66
CA GLU A 271 -4.03 -1.85 1.46
C GLU A 271 -5.43 -1.51 0.93
N TRP A 272 -6.29 -2.51 0.80
CA TRP A 272 -7.53 -2.36 0.05
C TRP A 272 -8.49 -1.40 0.75
N GLY A 273 -8.46 -1.33 2.09
CA GLY A 273 -9.29 -0.40 2.85
C GLY A 273 -8.96 1.07 2.54
N ALA A 274 -7.68 1.44 2.54
CA ALA A 274 -7.25 2.79 2.18
C ALA A 274 -7.59 3.12 0.72
N MET A 275 -7.41 2.16 -0.19
CA MET A 275 -7.75 2.36 -1.61
C MET A 275 -9.25 2.58 -1.84
N ILE A 276 -10.11 1.86 -1.12
CA ILE A 276 -11.58 2.07 -1.15
C ILE A 276 -11.94 3.45 -0.61
N ALA A 277 -11.44 3.79 0.59
CA ALA A 277 -11.69 5.07 1.25
C ALA A 277 -11.37 6.25 0.32
N TYR A 278 -10.20 6.15 -0.33
CA TYR A 278 -9.75 7.13 -1.29
C TYR A 278 -10.61 7.16 -2.57
N GLY A 279 -10.83 6.00 -3.19
CA GLY A 279 -11.52 5.89 -4.48
C GLY A 279 -12.98 6.38 -4.44
N ILE A 280 -13.64 6.33 -3.29
CA ILE A 280 -15.03 6.79 -3.13
C ILE A 280 -15.19 8.26 -3.49
N GLY A 281 -14.22 9.11 -3.13
CA GLY A 281 -14.24 10.54 -3.48
C GLY A 281 -14.19 10.79 -5.00
N TYR A 282 -13.71 9.82 -5.76
CA TYR A 282 -13.47 9.91 -7.20
C TYR A 282 -14.37 8.99 -8.03
N ILE A 283 -15.45 8.45 -7.45
CA ILE A 283 -16.30 7.47 -8.11
C ILE A 283 -16.89 7.95 -9.44
N ASN A 284 -17.16 9.25 -9.57
CA ASN A 284 -17.72 9.83 -10.79
C ASN A 284 -16.66 10.13 -11.87
N SER A 285 -15.40 10.30 -11.48
CA SER A 285 -14.31 10.70 -12.38
C SER A 285 -13.43 9.52 -12.79
N TYR A 286 -13.04 8.71 -11.80
CA TYR A 286 -12.04 7.65 -11.95
C TYR A 286 -12.57 6.35 -11.31
N GLN A 287 -13.56 5.73 -11.96
CA GLN A 287 -14.29 4.58 -11.43
C GLN A 287 -13.40 3.38 -11.05
N TRP A 288 -12.29 3.17 -11.76
CA TRP A 288 -11.38 2.04 -11.49
C TRP A 288 -10.71 2.14 -10.11
N LEU A 289 -10.51 3.34 -9.57
CA LEU A 289 -9.87 3.57 -8.27
C LEU A 289 -10.64 2.93 -7.11
N VAL A 290 -11.97 2.91 -7.18
CA VAL A 290 -12.83 2.28 -6.17
C VAL A 290 -13.27 0.89 -6.59
N ALA A 291 -13.57 0.67 -7.88
CA ALA A 291 -14.10 -0.59 -8.37
C ALA A 291 -13.10 -1.73 -8.18
N ALA A 292 -11.82 -1.50 -8.46
CA ALA A 292 -10.78 -2.53 -8.37
C ALA A 292 -10.55 -3.04 -6.94
N PRO A 293 -10.27 -2.20 -5.92
CA PRO A 293 -10.10 -2.68 -4.55
C PRO A 293 -11.39 -3.26 -3.95
N CYS A 294 -12.57 -2.72 -4.28
CA CYS A 294 -13.85 -3.31 -3.88
C CYS A 294 -14.02 -4.73 -4.45
N ALA A 295 -13.68 -4.95 -5.72
CA ALA A 295 -13.76 -6.26 -6.35
C ALA A 295 -12.80 -7.27 -5.69
N PHE A 296 -11.57 -6.88 -5.40
CA PHE A 296 -10.59 -7.73 -4.72
C PHE A 296 -11.05 -8.12 -3.31
N MET A 297 -11.57 -7.16 -2.53
CA MET A 297 -12.15 -7.42 -1.22
C MET A 297 -13.35 -8.36 -1.32
N ALA A 298 -14.30 -8.08 -2.22
CA ALA A 298 -15.50 -8.88 -2.40
C ALA A 298 -15.19 -10.31 -2.82
N VAL A 299 -14.31 -10.51 -3.81
CA VAL A 299 -13.88 -11.84 -4.28
C VAL A 299 -13.21 -12.61 -3.13
N SER A 300 -12.35 -11.96 -2.35
CA SER A 300 -11.69 -12.60 -1.20
C SER A 300 -12.69 -13.06 -0.14
N VAL A 301 -13.65 -12.20 0.21
CA VAL A 301 -14.74 -12.51 1.15
C VAL A 301 -15.61 -13.66 0.63
N LEU A 302 -15.92 -13.67 -0.68
CA LEU A 302 -16.70 -14.73 -1.31
C LEU A 302 -15.95 -16.07 -1.32
N ILE A 303 -14.65 -16.07 -1.62
CA ILE A 303 -13.82 -17.28 -1.58
C ILE A 303 -13.81 -17.87 -0.17
N LEU A 304 -13.57 -17.05 0.84
CA LEU A 304 -13.56 -17.47 2.24
C LEU A 304 -14.94 -17.95 2.71
N SER A 305 -16.00 -17.24 2.32
CA SER A 305 -17.38 -17.64 2.63
C SER A 305 -17.73 -18.97 1.98
N TYR A 306 -17.41 -19.15 0.70
CA TYR A 306 -17.63 -20.40 -0.02
C TYR A 306 -16.87 -21.55 0.64
N PHE A 307 -15.61 -21.32 1.02
CA PHE A 307 -14.81 -22.31 1.74
C PHE A 307 -15.42 -22.68 3.09
N ALA A 308 -15.89 -21.71 3.87
CA ALA A 308 -16.57 -21.96 5.14
C ALA A 308 -17.79 -22.86 4.97
N HIS A 309 -18.65 -22.57 3.98
CA HIS A 309 -19.84 -23.38 3.69
C HIS A 309 -19.47 -24.81 3.25
N ALA A 310 -18.49 -24.94 2.34
CA ALA A 310 -18.02 -26.26 1.89
C ALA A 310 -17.40 -27.08 3.03
N LEU A 311 -16.70 -26.41 3.97
CA LEU A 311 -16.14 -27.03 5.17
C LEU A 311 -17.24 -27.51 6.12
N GLN A 312 -18.26 -26.68 6.36
CA GLN A 312 -19.41 -27.03 7.21
C GLN A 312 -20.14 -28.26 6.67
N GLN A 313 -20.51 -28.25 5.38
CA GLN A 313 -21.21 -29.38 4.74
C GLN A 313 -20.42 -30.69 4.86
N ARG A 314 -19.10 -30.64 4.71
CA ARG A 314 -18.25 -31.82 4.85
C ARG A 314 -18.21 -32.35 6.28
N MET A 315 -18.24 -31.45 7.26
CA MET A 315 -18.22 -31.80 8.68
C MET A 315 -19.54 -32.38 9.19
N GLU A 316 -20.66 -31.94 8.62
CA GLU A 316 -21.99 -32.49 8.90
C GLU A 316 -22.16 -33.92 8.35
N HIS A 317 -21.32 -34.34 7.40
CA HIS A 317 -21.43 -35.66 6.79
C HIS A 317 -20.88 -36.78 7.70
N PRO A 318 -21.66 -37.83 8.01
CA PRO A 318 -21.31 -38.86 9.01
C PRO A 318 -20.06 -39.69 8.65
N ALA A 319 -19.66 -39.71 7.38
CA ALA A 319 -18.43 -40.37 6.92
C ALA A 319 -17.14 -39.69 7.42
N PHE A 320 -17.18 -38.41 7.79
CA PHE A 320 -16.01 -37.68 8.29
C PHE A 320 -15.51 -38.23 9.63
N TYR A 321 -16.44 -38.62 10.52
CA TYR A 321 -16.11 -39.17 11.84
C TYR A 321 -15.51 -40.59 11.78
N ARG A 322 -15.70 -41.31 10.67
CA ARG A 322 -15.25 -42.71 10.52
C ARG A 322 -13.77 -42.84 10.13
N GLY A 323 -13.10 -41.74 9.76
CA GLY A 323 -11.78 -41.75 9.10
C GLY A 323 -10.66 -40.96 9.78
N GLN A 324 -10.73 -40.61 11.06
CA GLN A 324 -9.68 -39.79 11.69
C GLN A 324 -8.46 -40.62 12.17
N LYS A 325 -7.57 -40.96 11.25
CA LYS A 325 -6.15 -41.25 11.58
C LYS A 325 -5.25 -40.00 11.50
N VAL A 326 -5.62 -38.98 10.72
CA VAL A 326 -4.79 -37.79 10.45
C VAL A 326 -4.51 -36.96 11.72
N TRP A 327 -5.52 -36.74 12.56
CA TRP A 327 -5.40 -35.94 13.79
C TRP A 327 -4.76 -36.67 14.98
N LYS A 328 -4.57 -38.00 14.89
CA LYS A 328 -3.76 -38.74 15.87
C LYS A 328 -2.27 -38.51 15.67
N ASN A 329 -1.85 -38.09 14.47
CA ASN A 329 -0.45 -37.83 14.17
C ASN A 329 -0.07 -36.42 14.64
N LYS A 330 0.40 -36.32 15.91
CA LYS A 330 0.86 -35.06 16.51
C LYS A 330 1.90 -34.33 15.64
N ARG A 331 2.70 -35.06 14.84
CA ARG A 331 3.69 -34.48 13.92
C ARG A 331 3.04 -33.77 12.74
N ALA A 332 1.97 -34.32 12.16
CA ALA A 332 1.24 -33.69 11.06
C ALA A 332 0.50 -32.42 11.50
N VAL A 333 -0.09 -32.44 12.70
CA VAL A 333 -0.73 -31.25 13.31
C VAL A 333 0.31 -30.18 13.65
N GLY A 334 1.45 -30.59 14.22
CA GLY A 334 2.57 -29.67 14.50
C GLY A 334 3.12 -29.04 13.22
N ALA A 335 3.33 -29.83 12.16
CA ALA A 335 3.78 -29.33 10.86
C ALA A 335 2.79 -28.34 10.24
N ALA A 336 1.48 -28.62 10.27
CA ALA A 336 0.46 -27.69 9.80
C ALA A 336 0.46 -26.38 10.60
N GLY A 337 0.63 -26.45 11.93
CA GLY A 337 0.75 -25.27 12.79
C GLY A 337 1.98 -24.42 12.45
N VAL A 338 3.13 -25.05 12.19
CA VAL A 338 4.36 -24.36 11.77
C VAL A 338 4.20 -23.72 10.40
N VAL A 339 3.54 -24.39 9.44
CA VAL A 339 3.27 -23.80 8.12
C VAL A 339 2.33 -22.60 8.25
N VAL A 340 1.25 -22.69 9.02
CA VAL A 340 0.33 -21.56 9.23
C VAL A 340 1.04 -20.39 9.92
N ALA A 341 1.85 -20.67 10.96
CA ALA A 341 2.63 -19.64 11.64
C ALA A 341 3.70 -19.04 10.73
N GLY A 342 4.35 -19.85 9.87
CA GLY A 342 5.32 -19.40 8.88
C GLY A 342 4.68 -18.55 7.79
N CYS A 343 3.51 -18.94 7.27
CA CYS A 343 2.73 -18.13 6.33
C CYS A 343 2.26 -16.83 6.96
N LEU A 344 1.78 -16.86 8.22
CA LEU A 344 1.38 -15.66 8.94
C LEU A 344 2.58 -14.74 9.20
N ALA A 345 3.73 -15.30 9.58
CA ALA A 345 4.98 -14.55 9.75
C ALA A 345 5.45 -13.96 8.41
N LEU A 346 5.35 -14.69 7.30
CA LEU A 346 5.64 -14.14 5.98
C LEU A 346 4.67 -13.02 5.61
N VAL A 347 3.37 -13.16 5.87
CA VAL A 347 2.39 -12.12 5.58
C VAL A 347 2.62 -10.86 6.42
N LEU A 348 3.03 -11.01 7.69
CA LEU A 348 3.21 -9.89 8.63
C LEU A 348 4.63 -9.29 8.63
N LEU A 349 5.66 -10.08 8.29
CA LEU A 349 7.07 -9.72 8.44
C LEU A 349 7.86 -9.79 7.13
N ALA A 350 7.29 -10.27 6.03
CA ALA A 350 8.02 -10.29 4.76
C ALA A 350 8.36 -8.85 4.36
N PRO A 351 9.66 -8.52 4.21
CA PRO A 351 10.07 -7.20 3.75
C PRO A 351 9.49 -6.95 2.35
N ASN A 352 9.19 -5.68 2.07
CA ASN A 352 8.91 -5.22 0.71
C ASN A 352 10.20 -5.31 -0.12
N LYS A 353 10.60 -6.53 -0.48
CA LYS A 353 11.50 -6.71 -1.61
C LYS A 353 10.62 -6.61 -2.84
N ALA A 354 10.54 -5.40 -3.40
CA ALA A 354 10.34 -5.29 -4.83
C ALA A 354 11.34 -6.25 -5.49
N PRO A 355 10.96 -7.00 -6.55
CA PRO A 355 11.99 -7.54 -7.42
C PRO A 355 12.91 -6.37 -7.72
N GLU A 356 14.21 -6.53 -7.47
CA GLU A 356 15.19 -5.60 -7.99
C GLU A 356 14.77 -5.40 -9.43
N ALA A 357 14.28 -4.20 -9.75
CA ALA A 357 14.18 -3.79 -11.13
C ALA A 357 15.54 -4.19 -11.68
N VAL A 358 15.56 -5.11 -12.66
CA VAL A 358 16.79 -5.44 -13.36
C VAL A 358 17.32 -4.09 -13.75
N ALA A 359 18.34 -3.66 -13.02
CA ALA A 359 18.94 -2.38 -13.19
C ALA A 359 19.62 -2.52 -14.54
N ALA A 360 18.89 -2.15 -15.60
CA ALA A 360 19.52 -1.54 -16.73
C ALA A 360 20.17 -0.27 -16.16
N ASN A 361 21.37 -0.45 -15.60
CA ASN A 361 22.20 0.60 -15.06
C ASN A 361 22.18 1.76 -16.05
N GLY A 362 21.62 2.87 -15.61
CA GLY A 362 21.62 4.13 -16.33
C GLY A 362 21.96 5.23 -15.35
N GLU A 363 23.25 5.40 -15.08
CA GLU A 363 23.86 6.56 -14.39
C GLU A 363 23.65 7.86 -15.20
N PHE A 364 22.42 8.21 -15.54
CA PHE A 364 22.15 9.30 -16.49
C PHE A 364 22.01 10.67 -15.82
N GLY A 365 21.66 10.73 -14.53
CA GLY A 365 21.51 12.01 -13.81
C GLY A 365 22.83 12.69 -13.42
N ALA A 366 23.89 11.93 -13.13
CA ALA A 366 25.18 12.49 -12.72
C ALA A 366 26.07 12.86 -13.91
N SER A 367 26.04 12.07 -14.99
CA SER A 367 26.92 12.24 -16.16
C SER A 367 26.61 13.47 -17.00
N ALA A 368 25.35 13.87 -17.16
CA ALA A 368 24.99 15.06 -17.95
C ALA A 368 25.40 16.35 -17.23
N VAL A 369 25.17 16.39 -15.92
CA VAL A 369 25.55 17.52 -15.05
C VAL A 369 27.06 17.65 -14.97
N ASP A 370 27.79 16.52 -14.85
CA ASP A 370 29.26 16.55 -14.90
C ASP A 370 29.77 17.00 -16.27
N GLN A 371 29.11 16.67 -17.39
CA GLN A 371 29.50 17.20 -18.71
C GLN A 371 29.26 18.71 -18.85
N VAL A 372 28.17 19.25 -18.29
CA VAL A 372 27.93 20.71 -18.24
C VAL A 372 28.99 21.39 -17.39
N ILE A 373 29.28 20.85 -16.21
CA ILE A 373 30.23 21.42 -15.25
C ILE A 373 31.66 21.31 -15.77
N THR A 374 32.04 20.17 -16.33
CA THR A 374 33.34 19.97 -16.96
C THR A 374 33.49 20.86 -18.18
N GLY A 375 32.48 20.96 -19.05
CA GLY A 375 32.50 21.91 -20.17
C GLY A 375 32.62 23.37 -19.73
N ALA A 376 31.81 23.81 -18.76
CA ALA A 376 31.84 25.19 -18.25
C ALA A 376 33.16 25.51 -17.51
N ASN A 377 33.73 24.56 -16.77
CA ASN A 377 35.00 24.75 -16.07
C ASN A 377 36.22 24.60 -17.00
N GLU A 378 36.18 23.75 -18.03
CA GLU A 378 37.18 23.72 -19.11
C GLU A 378 37.17 25.04 -19.90
N MET A 379 35.98 25.60 -20.17
CA MET A 379 35.83 26.92 -20.78
C MET A 379 36.29 28.06 -19.86
N GLY A 380 36.27 27.89 -18.53
CA GLY A 380 36.80 28.86 -17.56
C GLY A 380 38.32 28.78 -17.33
N LEU A 381 38.98 27.71 -17.79
CA LEU A 381 40.42 27.48 -17.60
C LEU A 381 41.29 28.11 -18.71
N GLU A 382 40.71 28.42 -19.88
CA GLU A 382 41.39 29.22 -20.90
C GLU A 382 41.14 30.71 -20.66
N SER A 383 42.21 31.42 -20.31
CA SER A 383 42.23 32.81 -19.88
C SER A 383 41.94 33.84 -20.98
N THR A 384 40.86 33.70 -21.75
CA THR A 384 40.47 34.67 -22.78
C THR A 384 38.96 34.66 -22.98
N LEU A 385 38.32 35.79 -22.65
CA LEU A 385 37.02 36.27 -23.14
C LEU A 385 36.22 35.24 -23.94
N VAL A 386 35.49 34.38 -23.25
CA VAL A 386 34.68 33.33 -23.88
C VAL A 386 33.42 33.98 -24.46
N ASN A 387 33.29 33.90 -25.77
CA ASN A 387 32.16 34.42 -26.52
C ASN A 387 30.92 33.53 -26.26
N ALA A 388 29.76 34.10 -25.94
CA ALA A 388 28.49 33.37 -25.73
C ALA A 388 28.19 32.32 -26.82
N GLY A 389 28.67 32.59 -28.05
CA GLY A 389 28.54 31.71 -29.20
C GLY A 389 29.21 30.34 -29.03
N GLU A 390 30.32 30.22 -28.29
CA GLU A 390 31.00 28.93 -28.08
C GLU A 390 30.26 28.05 -27.08
N PHE A 391 29.77 28.64 -25.99
CA PHE A 391 28.90 27.94 -25.04
C PHE A 391 27.62 27.46 -25.74
N MET A 392 26.95 28.31 -26.52
CA MET A 392 25.76 27.91 -27.29
C MET A 392 26.06 26.85 -28.35
N LYS A 393 27.25 26.90 -28.97
CA LYS A 393 27.70 25.87 -29.91
C LYS A 393 27.91 24.53 -29.20
N PHE A 394 28.45 24.53 -27.97
CA PHE A 394 28.57 23.35 -27.12
C PHE A 394 27.19 22.77 -26.75
N LEU A 395 26.24 23.59 -26.27
CA LEU A 395 24.88 23.11 -25.94
C LEU A 395 24.19 22.51 -27.18
N LYS A 396 24.34 23.16 -28.34
CA LYS A 396 23.75 22.73 -29.61
C LYS A 396 24.42 21.47 -30.18
N GLN A 397 25.75 21.33 -30.03
CA GLN A 397 26.49 20.11 -30.38
C GLN A 397 26.04 18.92 -29.52
N ASN A 398 25.68 19.17 -28.26
CA ASN A 398 25.17 18.18 -27.32
C ASN A 398 23.64 18.01 -27.35
N ARG A 399 22.94 18.65 -28.30
CA ARG A 399 21.49 18.54 -28.57
C ARG A 399 20.58 18.97 -27.40
N TRP A 400 20.94 20.03 -26.69
CA TRP A 400 20.10 20.63 -25.65
C TRP A 400 19.24 21.77 -26.23
N ASP A 401 17.96 21.85 -25.85
CA ASP A 401 16.99 22.81 -26.37
C ASP A 401 16.63 23.89 -25.33
N SER A 402 16.63 25.17 -25.67
CA SER A 402 16.43 26.29 -24.74
C SER A 402 14.98 26.79 -24.78
N ALA A 403 14.14 26.37 -23.84
CA ALA A 403 12.75 26.84 -23.75
C ALA A 403 12.60 27.87 -22.62
N GLN A 404 12.23 29.11 -23.00
CA GLN A 404 11.86 30.26 -22.16
C GLN A 404 12.70 30.48 -20.89
N ALA A 405 13.68 31.38 -20.99
CA ALA A 405 14.58 31.69 -19.89
C ALA A 405 14.11 32.87 -19.02
N ALA A 406 14.12 32.72 -17.70
CA ALA A 406 14.21 33.83 -16.74
C ALA A 406 15.54 33.69 -16.00
N PHE A 407 16.14 34.79 -15.55
CA PHE A 407 17.39 34.74 -14.78
C PHE A 407 17.25 35.68 -13.58
N PHE A 408 17.70 35.21 -12.42
CA PHE A 408 17.66 35.96 -11.17
C PHE A 408 19.07 36.15 -10.62
N ALA A 409 19.47 37.41 -10.40
CA ALA A 409 20.71 37.75 -9.71
C ALA A 409 20.48 37.85 -8.19
N ILE A 410 21.33 37.21 -7.40
CA ILE A 410 21.35 37.32 -5.94
C ILE A 410 22.53 38.24 -5.54
N PRO A 411 22.35 39.40 -4.87
CA PRO A 411 21.13 40.04 -4.38
C PRO A 411 20.73 41.29 -5.21
N SER A 412 19.59 41.20 -5.91
CA SER A 412 18.75 42.32 -6.37
C SER A 412 19.40 43.48 -7.16
N LYS A 413 20.02 43.19 -8.31
CA LYS A 413 19.96 44.09 -9.47
C LYS A 413 19.41 43.29 -10.64
N GLN A 414 18.26 43.67 -11.17
CA GLN A 414 17.59 42.93 -12.25
C GLN A 414 18.48 42.92 -13.51
N PRO A 415 18.86 41.73 -14.03
CA PRO A 415 19.52 41.62 -15.32
C PRO A 415 18.53 41.94 -16.46
N PRO A 416 19.02 42.25 -17.67
CA PRO A 416 18.16 42.63 -18.77
C PRO A 416 17.26 41.47 -19.19
N GLN A 417 15.95 41.75 -19.20
CA GLN A 417 14.91 40.90 -19.79
C GLN A 417 14.68 41.43 -21.22
N PRO A 418 14.60 40.59 -22.29
CA PRO A 418 14.49 39.12 -22.38
C PRO A 418 15.81 38.37 -22.73
N PHE A 419 15.81 37.02 -22.78
CA PHE A 419 16.94 36.11 -23.08
C PHE A 419 17.90 36.57 -24.19
N ASP A 420 17.37 37.19 -25.25
CA ASP A 420 18.16 37.70 -26.37
C ASP A 420 19.14 38.80 -25.94
N SER A 421 18.74 39.66 -25.00
CA SER A 421 19.59 40.74 -24.45
C SER A 421 20.73 40.21 -23.55
N TRP A 422 20.55 39.05 -22.93
CA TRP A 422 21.59 38.34 -22.19
C TRP A 422 22.61 37.68 -23.12
N LEU A 423 22.12 37.06 -24.20
CA LEU A 423 22.95 36.53 -25.27
C LEU A 423 23.77 37.64 -25.92
N GLU A 424 23.15 38.81 -26.12
CA GLU A 424 23.82 40.03 -26.58
C GLU A 424 24.90 40.49 -25.59
N ALA A 425 24.60 40.52 -24.29
CA ALA A 425 25.53 40.93 -23.23
C ALA A 425 26.70 39.96 -22.99
N LEU A 426 26.53 38.65 -23.21
CA LEU A 426 27.64 37.69 -23.20
C LEU A 426 28.41 37.69 -24.53
N SER A 427 27.76 38.01 -25.64
CA SER A 427 28.40 38.13 -26.95
C SER A 427 29.15 39.46 -27.13
N SER A 428 28.82 40.49 -26.33
CA SER A 428 29.51 41.78 -26.33
C SER A 428 30.91 41.68 -25.70
N GLY A 429 31.23 40.58 -25.01
CA GLY A 429 32.52 40.35 -24.38
C GLY A 429 32.76 41.18 -23.11
N GLU A 430 31.73 41.82 -22.55
CA GLU A 430 31.89 42.70 -21.40
C GLU A 430 31.81 41.96 -20.04
N TYR A 431 31.31 40.72 -20.04
CA TYR A 431 31.18 39.86 -18.86
C TYR A 431 32.18 38.68 -18.91
N LYS A 432 32.82 38.38 -17.77
CA LYS A 432 33.83 37.31 -17.67
C LYS A 432 33.34 36.14 -16.83
N PHE A 433 33.36 34.93 -17.41
CA PHE A 433 33.03 33.71 -16.67
C PHE A 433 34.15 33.34 -15.67
N LEU A 434 33.79 33.04 -14.43
CA LEU A 434 34.75 32.74 -13.36
C LEU A 434 34.69 31.27 -12.92
N LYS A 435 33.49 30.71 -12.66
CA LYS A 435 33.35 29.36 -12.11
C LYS A 435 31.94 28.79 -12.30
N ALA A 436 31.82 27.48 -12.53
CA ALA A 436 30.55 26.75 -12.44
C ALA A 436 30.57 25.75 -11.28
N GLU A 437 29.58 25.81 -10.39
CA GLU A 437 29.44 24.88 -9.27
C GLU A 437 28.09 24.16 -9.29
N ARG A 438 28.10 22.89 -8.85
CA ARG A 438 26.88 22.09 -8.69
C ARG A 438 26.18 22.51 -7.40
N VAL A 439 24.93 22.92 -7.49
CA VAL A 439 24.07 23.15 -6.33
C VAL A 439 22.98 22.08 -6.32
N PHE A 440 23.01 21.23 -5.30
CA PHE A 440 21.96 20.23 -5.10
C PHE A 440 20.74 20.92 -4.50
N LYS A 441 19.63 20.94 -5.24
CA LYS A 441 18.37 21.45 -4.72
C LYS A 441 17.44 20.30 -4.38
N GLN A 442 16.99 20.29 -3.13
CA GLN A 442 15.82 19.54 -2.72
C GLN A 442 14.69 20.54 -2.51
N ALA A 443 14.00 20.89 -3.60
CA ALA A 443 12.79 21.69 -3.54
C ALA A 443 11.67 20.92 -4.26
N ASN A 444 10.51 20.81 -3.60
CA ASN A 444 9.30 20.18 -4.16
C ASN A 444 9.46 18.72 -4.63
N GLY A 445 10.28 17.90 -3.94
CA GLY A 445 10.32 16.45 -4.16
C GLY A 445 10.84 16.00 -5.53
N GLN A 446 11.37 16.91 -6.34
CA GLN A 446 12.12 16.60 -7.55
C GLN A 446 13.61 16.61 -7.24
N HIS A 447 14.32 15.58 -7.69
CA HIS A 447 15.79 15.59 -7.72
C HIS A 447 16.21 16.36 -8.97
N GLY A 448 16.53 17.64 -8.80
CA GLY A 448 17.12 18.50 -9.82
C GLY A 448 18.57 18.84 -9.47
N TYR A 449 19.36 19.16 -10.49
CA TYR A 449 20.69 19.75 -10.31
C TYR A 449 20.64 21.16 -10.86
N ASP A 450 20.90 22.14 -10.01
CA ASP A 450 21.11 23.52 -10.43
C ASP A 450 22.62 23.69 -10.68
N VAL A 451 22.97 24.44 -11.72
CA VAL A 451 24.35 24.86 -11.98
C VAL A 451 24.45 26.34 -11.68
N GLU A 452 25.21 26.69 -10.64
CA GLU A 452 25.50 28.07 -10.29
C GLU A 452 26.73 28.54 -11.07
N LEU A 453 26.59 29.65 -11.77
CA LEU A 453 27.59 30.29 -12.61
C LEU A 453 28.04 31.59 -11.94
N GLN A 454 29.32 31.70 -11.63
CA GLN A 454 29.95 32.92 -11.16
C GLN A 454 30.47 33.71 -12.36
N VAL A 455 30.00 34.96 -12.51
CA VAL A 455 30.35 35.84 -13.63
C VAL A 455 30.79 37.19 -13.07
N GLN A 456 31.84 37.77 -13.64
CA GLN A 456 32.29 39.12 -13.32
C GLN A 456 31.72 40.11 -14.31
N ASN A 457 31.08 41.17 -13.82
CA ASN A 457 30.53 42.24 -14.64
C ASN A 457 31.63 43.24 -15.10
N PRO A 458 31.32 44.16 -16.03
CA PRO A 458 32.29 45.12 -16.57
C PRO A 458 32.83 46.10 -15.52
N GLN A 459 32.14 46.23 -14.39
CA GLN A 459 32.49 47.08 -13.26
C GLN A 459 33.38 46.36 -12.24
N GLY A 460 33.69 45.07 -12.48
CA GLY A 460 34.55 44.24 -11.64
C GLY A 460 33.84 43.53 -10.50
N GLU A 461 32.52 43.68 -10.35
CA GLU A 461 31.72 43.01 -9.32
C GLU A 461 31.41 41.56 -9.75
N VAL A 462 31.41 40.63 -8.79
CA VAL A 462 31.08 39.22 -9.03
C VAL A 462 29.60 39.00 -8.79
N GLU A 463 28.92 38.45 -9.79
CA GLU A 463 27.52 38.09 -9.79
C GLU A 463 27.37 36.55 -9.84
N PHE A 464 26.34 36.05 -9.16
CA PHE A 464 26.00 34.63 -9.12
C PHE A 464 24.70 34.41 -9.88
N TRP A 465 24.75 33.57 -10.91
CA TRP A 465 23.63 33.24 -11.79
C TRP A 465 23.31 31.75 -11.64
N VAL A 466 22.04 31.36 -11.69
CA VAL A 466 21.63 29.96 -11.50
C VAL A 466 21.00 29.42 -12.78
N LEU A 467 21.36 28.20 -13.13
CA LEU A 467 20.86 27.47 -14.30
C LEU A 467 20.13 26.21 -13.83
N GLU A 468 18.80 26.23 -13.87
CA GLU A 468 17.96 25.09 -13.46
C GLU A 468 17.88 24.06 -14.61
N MET A 469 18.14 22.78 -14.32
CA MET A 469 17.99 21.70 -15.31
C MET A 469 16.86 20.75 -14.92
N ILE A 470 15.75 20.80 -15.67
CA ILE A 470 14.56 19.98 -15.45
C ILE A 470 14.51 18.88 -16.52
N GLY A 471 14.93 17.66 -16.18
CA GLY A 471 14.90 16.52 -17.09
C GLY A 471 13.55 15.80 -17.10
N THR A 472 12.87 15.77 -18.25
CA THR A 472 11.68 14.94 -18.48
C THR A 472 12.05 13.71 -19.33
N GLY A 473 12.30 12.55 -18.71
CA GLY A 473 12.32 11.24 -19.39
C GLY A 473 13.65 10.44 -19.41
N ARG A 474 13.53 9.12 -19.67
CA ARG A 474 14.62 8.14 -19.82
C ARG A 474 15.32 8.30 -21.17
N ILE A 475 16.63 8.55 -21.20
CA ILE A 475 17.45 8.49 -22.43
C ILE A 475 18.31 7.23 -22.40
N GLN A 476 18.24 6.42 -23.46
CA GLN A 476 19.10 5.26 -23.64
C GLN A 476 20.54 5.69 -23.97
N SER A 477 21.49 4.97 -23.38
CA SER A 477 22.95 5.05 -23.57
C SER A 477 23.37 5.51 -24.98
N ALA A 478 24.21 6.56 -25.02
CA ALA A 478 24.78 7.13 -26.22
C ALA A 478 25.72 6.14 -26.93
N LYS A 479 25.18 5.39 -27.90
CA LYS A 479 25.83 5.11 -29.20
C LYS A 479 24.79 5.08 -30.31
N GLY A 480 24.57 6.25 -30.94
CA GLY A 480 24.09 6.36 -32.33
C GLY A 480 22.58 6.30 -32.63
N GLY A 481 21.85 7.38 -32.33
CA GLY A 481 20.64 7.90 -33.02
C GLY A 481 19.33 7.07 -33.04
N PRO A 482 18.17 7.63 -33.51
CA PRO A 482 17.70 9.02 -33.55
C PRO A 482 16.66 9.29 -32.44
N GLY A 483 16.74 10.38 -31.67
CA GLY A 483 16.03 11.61 -32.04
C GLY A 483 15.07 12.06 -30.95
N GLU A 484 15.59 12.57 -29.83
CA GLU A 484 14.86 13.43 -28.89
C GLU A 484 15.88 14.38 -28.24
N SER A 485 15.63 15.68 -28.29
CA SER A 485 16.42 16.73 -27.63
C SER A 485 15.96 16.89 -26.18
N VAL A 486 16.88 17.13 -25.25
CA VAL A 486 16.54 17.40 -23.86
C VAL A 486 16.18 18.88 -23.72
N PRO A 487 14.96 19.24 -23.29
CA PRO A 487 14.63 20.61 -22.98
C PRO A 487 15.37 21.04 -21.72
N ILE A 488 16.17 22.09 -21.83
CA ILE A 488 16.70 22.85 -20.70
C ILE A 488 15.76 24.04 -20.49
N ILE A 489 15.10 24.07 -19.34
CA ILE A 489 14.31 25.21 -18.90
C ILE A 489 15.22 26.08 -18.04
N LEU A 490 15.76 27.15 -18.62
CA LEU A 490 16.66 28.09 -17.95
C LEU A 490 15.84 29.03 -17.03
N LYS A 491 15.53 28.63 -15.81
CA LYS A 491 14.59 29.38 -14.95
C LYS A 491 15.19 30.52 -14.14
#